data_AF-A0A226DLP5-F1
#
_entry.id   AF-A0A226DLP5-F1
#
_cell.length_a   1.000
_cell.length_b   1.000
_cell.length_c   1.000
_cell.angle_alpha   90.00
_cell.angle_beta   90.00
_cell.angle_gamma   90.00
#
_symmetry.space_group_name_H-M   'P 1'
#
loop_
_entity.id
_entity.type
_entity.pdbx_description
1 polymer ?
#
loop_
_entity_poly.entity_id
_entity_poly.type
_entity_poly.pdbx_seq_one_letter_code
_entity_poly.pdbx_strand_id
1 'polypeptide(L)'
;MNNILERLTAQLSNIPTKDDLAAMEARFTQHLESLQIEIKNLVPDYAASDYRSHILACEVRKVASSFNESCKYAKELLTLQRDQVITLEEIRNTSSNLSEGVATILMEVDTLKYYINNTYSDFYKETTTSCGYDNNLTDSMFRNKRIICDKEWVIIQRRGTPTPPGMERTNFERFWIDYENGFGSLGGDFSLGLKAIHELTVEGFTQLKMDLEDWDGVKRYAMYDVFKVAGAQDKYRLKIAGYTGTAGD
;
A
#
# COMPACT_ATOMS: atom_id res chain seq x y z
N MET A 1 -6.79 -0.52 -1.11
CA MET A 1 -7.53 0.75 -1.20
C MET A 1 -8.93 0.58 -1.75
N ASN A 2 -9.13 -0.14 -2.87
CA ASN A 2 -10.45 -0.34 -3.50
C ASN A 2 -11.54 -0.83 -2.52
N ASN A 3 -11.21 -1.78 -1.62
CA ASN A 3 -12.16 -2.32 -0.64
C ASN A 3 -12.64 -1.29 0.41
N ILE A 4 -11.87 -0.25 0.71
CA ILE A 4 -12.28 0.78 1.70
C ILE A 4 -13.23 1.80 1.05
N LEU A 5 -12.90 2.26 -0.15
CA LEU A 5 -13.73 3.19 -0.92
C LEU A 5 -15.07 2.56 -1.31
N GLU A 6 -15.07 1.32 -1.80
CA GLU A 6 -16.31 0.61 -2.12
C GLU A 6 -17.24 0.44 -0.90
N ARG A 7 -16.68 0.14 0.27
CA ARG A 7 -17.45 0.03 1.53
C ARG A 7 -18.02 1.38 1.97
N LEU A 8 -17.25 2.47 1.81
CA LEU A 8 -17.71 3.82 2.12
C LEU A 8 -18.84 4.26 1.17
N THR A 9 -18.71 4.01 -0.13
CA THR A 9 -19.75 4.30 -1.12
C THR A 9 -21.03 3.51 -0.86
N ALA A 10 -20.91 2.22 -0.50
CA ALA A 10 -22.05 1.38 -0.12
C ALA A 10 -22.70 1.79 1.20
N GLN A 11 -21.93 2.31 2.16
CA GLN A 11 -22.48 2.86 3.40
C GLN A 11 -23.23 4.16 3.13
N LEU A 12 -22.69 5.04 2.29
CA LEU A 12 -23.30 6.31 1.92
C LEU A 12 -24.54 6.16 1.03
N SER A 13 -24.66 5.09 0.24
CA SER A 13 -25.84 4.84 -0.62
C SER A 13 -27.08 4.40 0.16
N ASN A 14 -26.90 3.83 1.36
CA ASN A 14 -28.00 3.41 2.23
C ASN A 14 -28.57 4.55 3.09
N ILE A 15 -27.96 5.75 3.05
CA ILE A 15 -28.42 6.92 3.80
C ILE A 15 -29.43 7.71 2.94
N PRO A 16 -30.63 8.02 3.48
CA PRO A 16 -31.65 8.80 2.78
C PRO A 16 -31.09 10.07 2.15
N THR A 17 -31.57 10.38 0.95
CA THR A 17 -31.17 11.58 0.22
C THR A 17 -31.88 12.82 0.76
N LYS A 18 -31.40 13.99 0.35
CA LYS A 18 -32.04 15.27 0.65
C LYS A 18 -33.51 15.32 0.23
N ASP A 19 -33.82 14.69 -0.91
CA ASP A 19 -35.18 14.64 -1.44
C ASP A 19 -36.07 13.69 -0.62
N ASP A 20 -35.53 12.56 -0.17
CA ASP A 20 -36.25 11.62 0.72
C ASP A 20 -36.62 12.28 2.05
N LEU A 21 -35.70 13.05 2.63
CA LEU A 21 -35.96 13.76 3.88
C LEU A 21 -36.93 14.92 3.66
N ALA A 22 -36.81 15.67 2.56
CA ALA A 22 -37.74 16.75 2.23
C ALA A 22 -39.19 16.24 2.07
N ALA A 23 -39.37 15.06 1.45
CA ALA A 23 -40.67 14.43 1.32
C ALA A 23 -41.25 13.99 2.67
N MET A 24 -40.41 13.49 3.59
CA MET A 24 -40.81 13.11 4.94
C MET A 24 -41.16 14.33 5.79
N GLU A 25 -40.35 15.40 5.71
CA GLU A 25 -40.56 16.67 6.41
C GLU A 25 -41.85 17.35 5.96
N ALA A 26 -42.15 17.35 4.65
CA ALA A 26 -43.38 17.90 4.11
C ALA A 26 -44.62 17.20 4.69
N ARG A 27 -44.60 15.86 4.77
CA ARG A 27 -45.69 15.06 5.36
C ARG A 27 -45.87 15.34 6.85
N PHE A 28 -44.76 15.43 7.59
CA PHE A 28 -44.80 15.69 9.01
C PHE A 28 -45.32 17.11 9.31
N THR A 29 -44.85 18.10 8.54
CA THR A 29 -45.32 19.50 8.63
C THR A 29 -46.82 19.61 8.35
N GLN A 30 -47.30 18.96 7.29
CA GLN A 30 -48.73 18.91 6.95
C GLN A 30 -49.57 18.30 8.09
N HIS A 31 -49.07 17.24 8.73
CA HIS A 31 -49.76 16.61 9.86
C HIS A 31 -49.81 17.53 11.09
N LEU A 32 -48.70 18.23 11.39
CA LEU A 32 -48.66 19.20 12.48
C LEU A 32 -49.63 20.36 12.27
N GLU A 33 -49.73 20.88 11.05
CA GLU A 33 -50.69 21.94 10.70
C GLU A 33 -52.14 21.47 10.88
N SER A 34 -52.44 20.24 10.44
CA SER A 34 -53.76 19.63 10.64
C SER A 34 -54.12 19.54 12.13
N LEU A 35 -53.20 19.05 12.96
CA LEU A 35 -53.42 18.92 14.41
C LEU A 35 -53.56 20.29 15.09
N GLN A 36 -52.79 21.30 14.67
CA GLN A 36 -52.94 22.67 15.20
C GLN A 36 -54.32 23.25 14.91
N ILE A 37 -54.87 23.00 13.71
CA ILE A 37 -56.22 23.44 13.34
C ILE A 37 -57.27 22.72 14.20
N GLU A 38 -57.14 21.41 14.39
CA GLU A 38 -58.07 20.61 15.18
C GLU A 38 -58.09 21.05 16.65
N ILE A 39 -56.92 21.29 17.24
CA ILE A 39 -56.79 21.83 18.60
C ILE A 39 -57.39 23.23 18.70
N LYS A 40 -57.16 24.10 17.70
CA LYS A 40 -57.75 25.45 17.69
C LYS A 40 -59.28 25.41 17.68
N ASN A 41 -59.87 24.46 16.95
CA ASN A 41 -61.32 24.26 16.89
C ASN A 41 -61.90 23.64 18.17
N LEU A 42 -61.07 22.97 18.98
CA LEU A 42 -61.46 22.41 20.28
C LEU A 42 -61.46 23.46 21.40
N VAL A 43 -60.79 24.61 21.24
CA VAL A 43 -60.83 25.72 22.21
C VAL A 43 -62.14 26.50 22.00
N PRO A 44 -63.14 26.41 22.89
CA PRO A 44 -64.43 27.05 22.65
C PRO A 44 -64.33 28.57 22.87
N ASP A 45 -64.97 29.36 22.00
CA ASP A 45 -65.04 30.84 22.06
C ASP A 45 -66.07 31.37 23.08
N TYR A 46 -66.73 30.47 23.84
CA TYR A 46 -67.84 30.85 24.69
C TYR A 46 -67.40 31.70 25.90
N ALA A 47 -68.01 32.87 26.04
CA ALA A 47 -68.15 33.56 27.31
C ALA A 47 -68.99 32.67 28.24
N ALA A 48 -68.34 31.81 29.02
CA ALA A 48 -69.02 30.80 29.82
C ALA A 48 -69.93 31.47 30.87
N SER A 49 -71.24 31.22 30.78
CA SER A 49 -72.20 31.58 31.84
C SER A 49 -72.24 30.56 32.99
N ASP A 50 -71.45 29.47 32.90
CA ASP A 50 -71.39 28.36 33.85
C ASP A 50 -69.94 27.98 34.21
N TYR A 51 -69.68 27.70 35.50
CA TYR A 51 -68.35 27.50 36.07
C TYR A 51 -67.66 26.21 35.58
N ARG A 52 -68.43 25.14 35.32
CA ARG A 52 -67.87 23.88 34.80
C ARG A 52 -67.32 24.04 33.39
N SER A 53 -68.05 24.78 32.55
CA SER A 53 -67.62 25.12 31.20
C SER A 53 -66.36 25.99 31.20
N HIS A 54 -66.21 26.85 32.21
CA HIS A 54 -65.02 27.69 32.38
C HIS A 54 -63.77 26.90 32.80
N ILE A 55 -63.91 25.90 33.69
CA ILE A 55 -62.83 25.00 34.10
C ILE A 55 -62.34 24.18 32.90
N LEU A 56 -63.28 23.57 32.16
CA LEU A 56 -62.96 22.76 30.98
C LEU A 56 -62.23 23.58 29.91
N ALA A 57 -62.67 24.81 29.64
CA ALA A 57 -62.00 25.71 28.71
C ALA A 57 -60.56 26.06 29.16
N CYS A 58 -60.34 26.20 30.47
CA CYS A 58 -59.01 26.45 31.04
C CYS A 58 -58.07 25.24 30.88
N GLU A 59 -58.58 24.02 31.11
CA GLU A 59 -57.82 22.78 30.91
C GLU A 59 -57.46 22.57 29.43
N VAL A 60 -58.41 22.78 28.53
CA VAL A 60 -58.18 22.69 27.07
C VAL A 60 -57.12 23.71 26.61
N ARG A 61 -57.14 24.94 27.13
CA ARG A 61 -56.09 25.95 26.83
C ARG A 61 -54.71 25.54 27.33
N LYS A 62 -54.60 24.92 28.51
CA LYS A 62 -53.31 24.42 29.03
C LYS A 62 -52.75 23.31 28.14
N VAL A 63 -53.59 22.38 27.69
CA VAL A 63 -53.20 21.33 26.75
C VAL A 63 -52.75 21.94 25.41
N ALA A 64 -53.50 22.91 24.89
CA ALA A 64 -53.14 23.62 23.66
C ALA A 64 -51.80 24.37 23.78
N SER A 65 -51.53 25.03 24.91
CA SER A 65 -50.23 25.69 25.13
C SER A 65 -49.09 24.70 25.23
N SER A 66 -49.31 23.56 25.90
CA SER A 66 -48.31 22.48 25.99
C SER A 66 -47.99 21.89 24.62
N PHE A 67 -49.01 21.66 23.80
CA PHE A 67 -48.84 21.18 22.44
C PHE A 67 -48.05 22.17 21.56
N ASN A 68 -48.31 23.48 21.70
CA ASN A 68 -47.61 24.49 20.92
C ASN A 68 -46.11 24.57 21.26
N GLU A 69 -45.73 24.37 22.53
CA GLU A 69 -44.32 24.21 22.91
C GLU A 69 -43.71 22.92 22.36
N SER A 70 -44.42 21.78 22.41
CA SER A 70 -43.95 20.55 21.76
C SER A 70 -43.73 20.73 20.25
N CYS A 71 -44.60 21.49 19.56
CA CYS A 71 -44.42 21.84 18.15
C CYS A 71 -43.19 22.72 17.91
N LYS A 72 -42.84 23.61 18.84
CA LYS A 72 -41.61 24.43 18.74
C LYS A 72 -40.36 23.54 18.76
N TYR A 73 -40.27 22.61 19.71
CA TYR A 73 -39.17 21.65 19.76
C TYR A 73 -39.11 20.75 18.53
N ALA A 74 -40.27 20.28 18.03
CA ALA A 74 -40.31 19.47 16.81
C ALA A 74 -39.79 20.23 15.59
N LYS A 75 -40.09 21.53 15.47
CA LYS A 75 -39.57 22.39 14.41
C LYS A 75 -38.06 22.60 14.52
N GLU A 76 -37.53 22.82 15.73
CA GLU A 76 -36.08 22.92 15.96
C GLU A 76 -35.37 21.59 15.60
N LEU A 77 -35.97 20.45 15.93
CA LEU A 77 -35.42 19.13 15.59
C LEU A 77 -35.40 18.90 14.07
N LEU A 78 -36.43 19.34 13.34
CA LEU A 78 -36.46 19.31 11.87
C LEU A 78 -35.38 20.20 11.25
N THR A 79 -35.15 21.40 11.80
CA THR A 79 -34.05 22.25 11.33
C THR A 79 -32.69 21.59 11.51
N LEU A 80 -32.46 20.91 12.65
CA LEU A 80 -31.23 20.15 12.88
C LEU A 80 -31.08 18.98 11.90
N GLN A 81 -32.16 18.27 11.59
CA GLN A 81 -32.13 17.19 10.60
C GLN A 81 -31.79 17.70 9.20
N ARG A 82 -32.30 18.88 8.82
CA ARG A 82 -31.97 19.52 7.54
C ARG A 82 -30.48 19.86 7.46
N ASP A 83 -29.93 20.48 8.51
CA ASP A 83 -28.53 20.87 8.54
C ASP A 83 -27.61 19.65 8.44
N GLN A 84 -27.94 18.55 9.13
CA GLN A 84 -27.20 17.28 9.05
C GLN A 84 -27.20 16.69 7.64
N VAL A 85 -28.32 16.74 6.92
CA VAL A 85 -28.39 16.20 5.55
C VAL A 85 -27.59 17.03 4.55
N ILE A 86 -27.55 18.35 4.72
CA ILE A 86 -26.67 19.22 3.91
C ILE A 86 -25.21 18.82 4.11
N THR A 87 -24.79 18.60 5.36
CA THR A 87 -23.40 18.18 5.65
C THR A 87 -23.09 16.80 5.05
N LEU A 88 -24.04 15.86 5.11
CA LEU A 88 -23.89 14.54 4.51
C LEU A 88 -23.77 14.59 2.99
N GLU A 89 -24.43 15.54 2.32
CA GLU A 89 -24.33 15.74 0.88
C GLU A 89 -22.95 16.29 0.48
N GLU A 90 -22.40 17.23 1.26
CA GLU A 90 -21.02 17.70 1.08
C GLU A 90 -19.99 16.58 1.26
N ILE A 91 -20.18 15.73 2.28
CA ILE A 91 -19.34 14.54 2.50
C ILE A 91 -19.44 13.58 1.32
N ARG A 92 -20.66 13.30 0.82
CA ARG A 92 -20.88 12.41 -0.33
C ARG A 92 -20.17 12.94 -1.58
N ASN A 93 -20.28 14.24 -1.86
CA ASN A 93 -19.61 14.88 -3.00
C ASN A 93 -18.08 14.85 -2.86
N THR A 94 -17.56 15.19 -1.67
CA THR A 94 -16.12 15.15 -1.40
C THR A 94 -15.56 13.73 -1.53
N SER A 95 -16.29 12.73 -1.00
CA SER A 95 -15.92 11.32 -1.14
C SER A 95 -15.92 10.86 -2.59
N SER A 96 -16.88 11.33 -3.41
CA SER A 96 -16.93 11.02 -4.84
C SER A 96 -15.73 11.60 -5.57
N ASN A 97 -15.42 12.89 -5.37
CA ASN A 97 -14.29 13.55 -5.98
C ASN A 97 -12.96 12.90 -5.58
N LEU A 98 -12.83 12.50 -4.31
CA LEU A 98 -11.64 11.78 -3.83
C LEU A 98 -11.53 10.40 -4.47
N SER A 99 -12.64 9.67 -4.61
CA SER A 99 -12.69 8.37 -5.29
C SER A 99 -12.22 8.47 -6.74
N GLU A 100 -12.67 9.49 -7.46
CA GLU A 100 -12.26 9.75 -8.84
C GLU A 100 -10.78 10.11 -8.94
N GLY A 101 -10.28 10.97 -8.05
CA GLY A 101 -8.86 11.30 -7.98
C GLY A 101 -7.98 10.08 -7.71
N VAL A 102 -8.37 9.21 -6.79
CA VAL A 102 -7.67 7.94 -6.50
C VAL A 102 -7.68 7.02 -7.72
N ALA A 103 -8.80 6.92 -8.44
CA ALA A 103 -8.88 6.10 -9.65
C ALA A 103 -7.91 6.60 -10.74
N THR A 104 -7.84 7.91 -10.97
CA THR A 104 -6.89 8.51 -11.92
C THR A 104 -5.44 8.23 -11.55
N ILE A 105 -5.07 8.40 -10.28
CA ILE A 105 -3.72 8.11 -9.79
C ILE A 105 -3.38 6.62 -9.97
N LEU A 106 -4.32 5.71 -9.70
CA LEU A 106 -4.10 4.28 -9.90
C LEU A 106 -3.86 3.95 -11.38
N MET A 107 -4.60 4.58 -12.31
CA MET A 107 -4.37 4.42 -13.75
C MET A 107 -3.00 4.95 -14.18
N GLU A 108 -2.57 6.11 -13.66
CA GLU A 108 -1.23 6.65 -13.91
C GLU A 108 -0.13 5.73 -13.34
N VAL A 109 -0.32 5.21 -12.13
CA VAL A 109 0.62 4.26 -11.53
C VAL A 109 0.71 2.96 -12.34
N ASP A 110 -0.41 2.44 -12.85
CA ASP A 110 -0.41 1.21 -13.66
C ASP A 110 0.19 1.41 -15.05
N THR A 111 -0.06 2.56 -15.69
CA THR A 111 0.65 2.93 -16.92
C THR A 111 2.14 3.11 -16.69
N LEU A 112 2.56 3.77 -15.61
CA LEU A 112 3.96 3.88 -15.24
C LEU A 112 4.59 2.52 -14.94
N LYS A 113 3.89 1.61 -14.26
CA LYS A 113 4.36 0.22 -14.07
C LYS A 113 4.55 -0.50 -15.40
N TYR A 114 3.63 -0.32 -16.35
CA TYR A 114 3.74 -0.91 -17.69
C TYR A 114 4.94 -0.34 -18.45
N TYR A 115 5.11 0.98 -18.47
CA TYR A 115 6.27 1.61 -19.10
C TYR A 115 7.57 1.22 -18.41
N ILE A 116 7.61 1.15 -17.07
CA ILE A 116 8.78 0.67 -16.34
C ILE A 116 9.05 -0.78 -16.72
N ASN A 117 8.08 -1.68 -16.71
CA ASN A 117 8.30 -3.08 -17.07
C ASN A 117 8.76 -3.26 -18.52
N ASN A 118 8.22 -2.47 -19.46
CA ASN A 118 8.64 -2.54 -20.86
C ASN A 118 10.00 -1.88 -21.08
N THR A 119 10.28 -0.73 -20.46
CA THR A 119 11.61 -0.11 -20.48
C THR A 119 12.64 -1.02 -19.78
N TYR A 120 12.24 -1.73 -18.73
CA TYR A 120 13.04 -2.72 -18.02
C TYR A 120 13.13 -4.05 -18.78
N SER A 121 12.24 -4.34 -19.73
CA SER A 121 12.36 -5.49 -20.63
C SER A 121 13.27 -5.16 -21.83
N ASP A 122 13.15 -3.95 -22.36
CA ASP A 122 13.89 -3.48 -23.53
C ASP A 122 15.33 -3.08 -23.15
N PHE A 123 15.57 -2.54 -21.95
CA PHE A 123 16.92 -2.33 -21.41
C PHE A 123 17.65 -3.65 -21.09
N TYR A 124 16.93 -4.70 -20.66
CA TYR A 124 17.52 -5.99 -20.32
C TYR A 124 17.70 -6.94 -21.52
N LYS A 125 17.12 -6.61 -22.68
CA LYS A 125 17.45 -7.28 -23.95
C LYS A 125 18.74 -6.77 -24.59
N GLU A 126 19.22 -5.58 -24.22
CA GLU A 126 20.48 -5.02 -24.72
C GLU A 126 21.64 -5.02 -23.70
N THR A 127 21.42 -5.42 -22.44
CA THR A 127 22.51 -5.52 -21.43
C THR A 127 22.73 -6.91 -20.85
N THR A 128 22.08 -7.94 -21.40
CA THR A 128 22.48 -9.31 -21.13
C THR A 128 23.67 -9.67 -22.02
N THR A 129 24.75 -10.14 -21.37
CA THR A 129 26.04 -10.60 -21.93
C THR A 129 26.98 -9.46 -22.35
N SER A 130 28.16 -9.26 -21.77
CA SER A 130 29.12 -10.22 -21.22
C SER A 130 30.07 -9.53 -20.25
N CYS A 131 30.43 -10.18 -19.15
CA CYS A 131 31.85 -10.17 -18.78
C CYS A 131 32.57 -10.74 -20.01
N GLY A 132 33.14 -9.87 -20.83
CA GLY A 132 33.76 -10.19 -22.12
C GLY A 132 35.02 -9.35 -22.32
N TYR A 133 35.66 -9.47 -23.48
CA TYR A 133 37.01 -8.99 -23.82
C TYR A 133 37.28 -7.47 -23.72
N ASP A 134 36.48 -6.70 -22.99
CA ASP A 134 36.79 -5.32 -22.66
C ASP A 134 37.69 -5.28 -21.42
N ASN A 135 38.98 -5.01 -21.67
CA ASN A 135 40.05 -4.90 -20.67
C ASN A 135 39.88 -3.77 -19.65
N ASN A 136 38.70 -3.15 -19.59
CA ASN A 136 38.33 -2.17 -18.58
C ASN A 136 37.32 -2.84 -17.65
N LEU A 137 37.72 -3.03 -16.38
CA LEU A 137 36.86 -3.42 -15.25
C LEU A 137 35.80 -2.32 -14.97
N THR A 138 34.98 -1.99 -15.96
CA THR A 138 33.85 -1.06 -15.81
C THR A 138 32.76 -1.77 -15.02
N ASP A 139 32.51 -1.21 -13.83
CA ASP A 139 31.42 -1.56 -12.89
C ASP A 139 30.15 -1.93 -13.66
N SER A 140 29.96 -3.23 -13.87
CA SER A 140 28.87 -3.75 -14.69
C SER A 140 27.64 -3.94 -13.80
N MET A 141 26.43 -3.79 -14.35
CA MET A 141 25.20 -3.99 -13.58
C MET A 141 24.48 -5.26 -14.02
N PHE A 142 24.02 -6.03 -13.04
CA PHE A 142 23.14 -7.18 -13.22
C PHE A 142 21.91 -7.01 -12.32
N ARG A 143 20.71 -6.90 -12.90
CA ARG A 143 19.43 -6.74 -12.15
C ARG A 143 19.49 -5.62 -11.10
N ASN A 144 20.00 -4.45 -11.51
CA ASN A 144 20.27 -3.27 -10.67
C ASN A 144 21.29 -3.48 -9.54
N LYS A 145 22.10 -4.55 -9.62
CA LYS A 145 23.18 -4.83 -8.69
C LYS A 145 24.51 -4.68 -9.39
N ARG A 146 25.45 -3.98 -8.75
CA ARG A 146 26.81 -3.85 -9.26
C ARG A 146 27.56 -5.17 -9.15
N ILE A 147 28.26 -5.54 -10.22
CA ILE A 147 29.07 -6.75 -10.35
C ILE A 147 30.47 -6.39 -10.84
N ILE A 148 31.44 -7.23 -10.49
CA ILE A 148 32.79 -7.16 -11.03
C ILE A 148 32.99 -8.35 -11.96
N CYS A 149 33.56 -8.06 -13.14
CA CYS A 149 33.99 -9.06 -14.09
C CYS A 149 35.51 -9.25 -14.02
N ASP A 150 36.00 -10.48 -14.05
CA ASP A 150 37.39 -10.80 -14.39
C ASP A 150 37.39 -11.61 -15.68
N LYS A 151 37.70 -10.93 -16.80
CA LYS A 151 37.55 -11.48 -18.16
C LYS A 151 36.12 -11.99 -18.39
N GLU A 152 35.93 -13.30 -18.48
CA GLU A 152 34.65 -13.96 -18.72
C GLU A 152 33.92 -14.37 -17.42
N TRP A 153 34.49 -14.07 -16.25
CA TRP A 153 33.97 -14.49 -14.95
C TRP A 153 33.31 -13.36 -14.19
N VAL A 154 32.11 -13.60 -13.66
CA VAL A 154 31.50 -12.73 -12.65
C VAL A 154 32.07 -13.11 -11.28
N ILE A 155 32.66 -12.15 -10.57
CA ILE A 155 33.18 -12.37 -9.22
C ILE A 155 32.02 -12.30 -8.22
N ILE A 156 31.68 -13.46 -7.63
CA ILE A 156 30.59 -13.57 -6.65
C ILE A 156 31.06 -13.40 -5.20
N GLN A 157 32.35 -13.61 -4.92
CA GLN A 157 32.95 -13.44 -3.59
C GLN A 157 34.45 -13.19 -3.72
N ARG A 158 35.00 -12.30 -2.88
CA ARG A 158 36.46 -12.05 -2.76
C ARG A 158 36.87 -11.91 -1.30
N ARG A 159 38.01 -12.52 -0.94
CA ARG A 159 38.61 -12.43 0.40
C ARG A 159 40.12 -12.24 0.30
N GLY A 160 40.70 -11.54 1.27
CA GLY A 160 42.16 -11.39 1.38
C GLY A 160 42.73 -10.18 0.65
N THR A 161 41.88 -9.21 0.26
CA THR A 161 42.35 -7.96 -0.34
C THR A 161 43.15 -7.15 0.68
N PRO A 162 44.34 -6.63 0.35
CA PRO A 162 45.11 -5.78 1.25
C PRO A 162 44.29 -4.58 1.72
N THR A 163 44.19 -4.43 3.04
CA THR A 163 43.43 -3.33 3.66
C THR A 163 44.42 -2.24 4.09
N PRO A 164 44.19 -0.97 3.76
CA PRO A 164 45.07 0.12 4.19
C PRO A 164 45.23 0.19 5.72
N PRO A 165 46.38 0.67 6.23
CA PRO A 165 46.59 0.85 7.67
C PRO A 165 45.47 1.72 8.28
N GLY A 166 44.86 1.23 9.37
CA GLY A 166 43.78 1.93 10.07
C GLY A 166 42.37 1.67 9.52
N MET A 167 42.20 0.88 8.45
CA MET A 167 40.88 0.40 8.01
C MET A 167 40.63 -1.03 8.51
N GLU A 168 39.39 -1.29 8.92
CA GLU A 168 38.94 -2.62 9.33
C GLU A 168 38.70 -3.52 8.11
N ARG A 169 39.03 -4.81 8.26
CA ARG A 169 38.68 -5.82 7.26
C ARG A 169 37.18 -6.07 7.25
N THR A 170 36.65 -6.45 6.09
CA THR A 170 35.24 -6.83 5.97
C THR A 170 34.93 -8.05 6.83
N ASN A 171 34.00 -7.89 7.79
CA ASN A 171 33.50 -8.99 8.59
C ASN A 171 32.57 -9.91 7.77
N PHE A 172 32.82 -11.23 7.81
CA PHE A 172 31.99 -12.27 7.18
C PHE A 172 31.09 -13.02 8.17
N GLU A 173 31.25 -12.82 9.48
CA GLU A 173 30.29 -13.30 10.49
C GLU A 173 29.08 -12.37 10.49
N ARG A 174 28.09 -12.71 9.66
CA ARG A 174 26.93 -11.86 9.35
C ARG A 174 25.62 -12.62 9.52
N PHE A 175 24.52 -11.88 9.64
CA PHE A 175 23.18 -12.48 9.68
C PHE A 175 22.75 -12.96 8.29
N TRP A 176 21.72 -13.81 8.26
CA TRP A 176 21.17 -14.38 7.02
C TRP A 176 20.80 -13.32 5.98
N ILE A 177 20.17 -12.22 6.43
CA ILE A 177 19.73 -11.15 5.54
C ILE A 177 20.89 -10.47 4.80
N ASP A 178 22.05 -10.37 5.44
CA ASP A 178 23.25 -9.81 4.81
C ASP A 178 23.80 -10.77 3.75
N TYR A 179 23.80 -12.08 4.02
CA TYR A 179 24.20 -13.08 3.03
C TYR A 179 23.24 -13.17 1.85
N GLU A 180 21.95 -12.95 2.07
CA GLU A 180 20.95 -12.89 1.01
C GLU A 180 21.14 -11.65 0.13
N ASN A 181 21.35 -10.48 0.75
CA ASN A 181 21.48 -9.20 0.05
C ASN A 181 22.89 -8.92 -0.49
N GLY A 182 23.93 -9.54 0.07
CA GLY A 182 25.33 -9.22 -0.19
C GLY A 182 25.86 -8.11 0.72
N PHE A 183 27.18 -8.07 0.90
CA PHE A 183 27.87 -7.12 1.77
C PHE A 183 29.34 -6.93 1.36
N GLY A 184 29.98 -5.90 1.91
CA GLY A 184 31.38 -5.56 1.64
C GLY A 184 31.53 -4.53 0.54
N SER A 185 32.74 -4.44 -0.02
CA SER A 185 33.08 -3.47 -1.06
C SER A 185 33.64 -4.19 -2.29
N LEU A 186 33.15 -3.83 -3.46
CA LEU A 186 33.64 -4.34 -4.75
C LEU A 186 35.15 -4.04 -4.93
N GLY A 187 35.64 -2.93 -4.40
CA GLY A 187 37.07 -2.59 -4.38
C GLY A 187 37.90 -3.37 -3.34
N GLY A 188 37.28 -4.24 -2.55
CA GLY A 188 37.91 -4.99 -1.45
C GLY A 188 37.30 -6.38 -1.28
N ASP A 189 37.13 -6.78 -0.03
CA ASP A 189 36.48 -8.03 0.32
C ASP A 189 34.95 -7.86 0.30
N PHE A 190 34.26 -8.81 -0.34
CA PHE A 190 32.81 -8.75 -0.48
C PHE A 190 32.18 -10.12 -0.74
N SER A 191 30.86 -10.16 -0.53
CA SER A 191 29.96 -11.21 -1.00
C SER A 191 28.89 -10.55 -1.87
N LEU A 192 28.71 -11.06 -3.10
CA LEU A 192 27.69 -10.56 -4.01
C LEU A 192 26.29 -10.84 -3.48
N GLY A 193 26.08 -11.84 -2.63
CA GLY A 193 24.79 -12.16 -2.03
C GLY A 193 24.00 -13.24 -2.77
N LEU A 194 23.36 -14.12 -2.01
CA LEU A 194 22.75 -15.36 -2.49
C LEU A 194 21.61 -15.13 -3.48
N LYS A 195 20.81 -14.06 -3.31
CA LYS A 195 19.74 -13.72 -4.25
C LYS A 195 20.28 -13.45 -5.65
N ALA A 196 21.36 -12.67 -5.74
CA ALA A 196 21.98 -12.34 -7.02
C ALA A 196 22.68 -13.57 -7.63
N ILE A 197 23.33 -14.40 -6.80
CA ILE A 197 23.95 -15.65 -7.27
C ILE A 197 22.90 -16.61 -7.82
N HIS A 198 21.75 -16.76 -7.16
CA HIS A 198 20.63 -17.54 -7.67
C HIS A 198 20.20 -17.03 -9.06
N GLU A 199 19.93 -15.73 -9.19
CA GLU A 199 19.51 -15.10 -10.44
C GLU A 199 20.56 -15.30 -11.56
N LEU A 200 21.86 -15.21 -11.26
CA LEU A 200 22.93 -15.50 -12.22
C LEU A 200 22.88 -16.95 -12.72
N THR A 201 22.70 -17.91 -11.82
CA THR A 201 22.63 -19.34 -12.21
C THR A 201 21.35 -19.69 -12.98
N VAL A 202 20.28 -18.90 -12.84
CA VAL A 202 19.06 -19.01 -13.65
C VAL A 202 19.27 -18.44 -15.05
N GLU A 203 20.05 -17.36 -15.17
CA GLU A 203 20.35 -16.70 -16.45
C GLU A 203 21.35 -17.48 -17.33
N GLY A 204 22.07 -18.46 -16.76
CA GLY A 204 22.96 -19.34 -17.51
C GLY A 204 24.42 -19.36 -17.05
N PHE A 205 24.78 -18.58 -16.02
CA PHE A 205 26.11 -18.65 -15.41
C PHE A 205 26.21 -19.90 -14.53
N THR A 206 26.47 -21.05 -15.15
CA THR A 206 26.39 -22.36 -14.48
C THR A 206 27.74 -23.02 -14.20
N GLN A 207 28.86 -22.33 -14.44
CA GLN A 207 30.19 -22.80 -14.07
C GLN A 207 30.70 -21.99 -12.87
N LEU A 208 31.44 -22.66 -11.99
CA LEU A 208 32.07 -22.01 -10.83
C LEU A 208 33.57 -22.25 -10.86
N LYS A 209 34.34 -21.18 -10.71
CA LYS A 209 35.78 -21.23 -10.48
C LYS A 209 36.09 -20.63 -9.11
N MET A 210 36.92 -21.32 -8.34
CA MET A 210 37.47 -20.87 -7.07
C MET A 210 38.98 -20.79 -7.21
N ASP A 211 39.55 -19.61 -7.01
CA ASP A 211 40.99 -19.39 -6.92
C ASP A 211 41.38 -19.22 -5.44
N LEU A 212 42.41 -19.94 -5.01
CA LEU A 212 42.89 -20.00 -3.64
C LEU A 212 44.39 -19.71 -3.61
N GLU A 213 44.85 -18.96 -2.61
CA GLU A 213 46.26 -18.69 -2.36
C GLU A 213 46.54 -18.87 -0.87
N ASP A 214 47.59 -19.62 -0.53
CA ASP A 214 48.03 -19.76 0.86
C ASP A 214 49.04 -18.66 1.27
N TRP A 215 49.47 -18.69 2.53
CA TRP A 215 50.38 -17.69 3.09
C TRP A 215 51.80 -17.75 2.51
N ASP A 216 52.17 -18.89 1.91
CA ASP A 216 53.45 -19.08 1.22
C ASP A 216 53.36 -18.68 -0.27
N GLY A 217 52.20 -18.18 -0.71
CA GLY A 217 51.94 -17.73 -2.08
C GLY A 217 51.61 -18.87 -3.05
N VAL A 218 51.35 -20.08 -2.56
CA VAL A 218 50.98 -21.22 -3.40
C VAL A 218 49.55 -21.06 -3.87
N LYS A 219 49.37 -21.00 -5.19
CA LYS A 219 48.07 -20.85 -5.84
C LYS A 219 47.48 -22.19 -6.24
N ARG A 220 46.21 -22.40 -5.91
CA ARG A 220 45.41 -23.56 -6.32
C ARG A 220 44.07 -23.09 -6.87
N TYR A 221 43.43 -23.95 -7.65
CA TYR A 221 42.09 -23.68 -8.14
C TYR A 221 41.19 -24.92 -8.06
N ALA A 222 39.89 -24.68 -7.97
CA ALA A 222 38.83 -25.65 -8.17
C ALA A 222 37.83 -25.10 -9.18
N MET A 223 37.40 -25.92 -10.12
CA MET A 223 36.45 -25.55 -11.16
C MET A 223 35.36 -26.62 -11.24
N TYR A 224 34.12 -26.17 -11.42
CA TYR A 224 32.94 -27.01 -11.47
C TYR A 224 32.10 -26.65 -12.68
N ASP A 225 31.82 -27.65 -13.52
CA ASP A 225 31.01 -27.48 -14.74
C ASP A 225 29.52 -27.29 -14.47
N VAL A 226 29.05 -27.75 -13.30
CA VAL A 226 27.69 -27.57 -12.85
C VAL A 226 27.72 -26.79 -11.55
N PHE A 227 27.10 -25.61 -11.56
CA PHE A 227 26.88 -24.75 -10.42
C PHE A 227 25.48 -24.16 -10.52
N LYS A 228 24.62 -24.50 -9.56
CA LYS A 228 23.28 -23.92 -9.43
C LYS A 228 22.99 -23.61 -7.98
N VAL A 229 22.37 -22.46 -7.76
CA VAL A 229 21.88 -22.05 -6.44
C VAL A 229 20.36 -21.95 -6.55
N ALA A 230 19.64 -22.62 -5.66
CA ALA A 230 18.17 -22.56 -5.64
C ALA A 230 17.65 -21.21 -5.11
N GLY A 231 16.34 -20.96 -5.19
CA GLY A 231 15.74 -19.74 -4.67
C GLY A 231 15.63 -19.71 -3.14
N ALA A 232 15.15 -18.60 -2.60
CA ALA A 232 14.97 -18.40 -1.15
C ALA A 232 14.07 -19.47 -0.49
N GLN A 233 13.05 -19.96 -1.21
CA GLN A 233 12.15 -21.04 -0.74
C GLN A 233 12.90 -22.35 -0.44
N ASP A 234 13.94 -22.62 -1.23
CA ASP A 234 14.83 -23.77 -1.08
C ASP A 234 16.10 -23.43 -0.28
N LYS A 235 16.09 -22.30 0.43
CA LYS A 235 17.19 -21.82 1.28
C LYS A 235 18.52 -21.74 0.52
N TYR A 236 18.48 -21.34 -0.75
CA TYR A 236 19.67 -21.21 -1.59
C TYR A 236 20.53 -22.48 -1.70
N ARG A 237 19.87 -23.65 -1.70
CA ARG A 237 20.52 -24.95 -1.82
C ARG A 237 21.48 -25.00 -3.01
N LEU A 238 22.73 -25.36 -2.74
CA LEU A 238 23.77 -25.54 -3.74
C LEU A 238 23.63 -26.89 -4.43
N LYS A 239 23.74 -26.88 -5.76
CA LYS A 239 24.00 -28.07 -6.58
C LYS A 239 25.29 -27.84 -7.35
N ILE A 240 26.27 -28.70 -7.13
CA ILE A 240 27.59 -28.60 -7.74
C ILE A 240 28.05 -29.96 -8.29
N ALA A 241 28.72 -29.98 -9.44
CA ALA A 241 29.26 -31.20 -10.06
C ALA A 241 30.35 -30.88 -11.11
N GLY A 242 31.05 -31.91 -11.59
CA GLY A 242 32.06 -31.78 -12.64
C GLY A 242 33.33 -31.11 -12.15
N TYR A 243 33.84 -31.55 -10.99
CA TYR A 243 35.05 -31.01 -10.39
C TYR A 243 36.27 -31.23 -11.29
N THR A 244 37.08 -30.18 -11.43
CA THR A 244 38.46 -30.22 -11.94
C THR A 244 39.31 -29.23 -11.15
N GLY A 245 40.59 -29.51 -10.93
CA GLY A 245 41.48 -28.56 -10.26
C GLY A 245 42.62 -29.17 -9.47
N THR A 246 43.34 -28.31 -8.77
CA THR A 246 44.51 -28.66 -7.93
C THR A 246 44.24 -28.44 -6.44
N ALA A 247 43.06 -27.92 -6.07
CA ALA A 247 42.72 -27.60 -4.69
C ALA A 247 42.25 -28.82 -3.86
N GLY A 248 41.91 -29.95 -4.49
CA GLY A 248 41.04 -30.96 -3.88
C GLY A 248 39.55 -30.55 -4.03
N ASP A 249 38.67 -31.54 -4.13
CA ASP A 249 37.20 -31.37 -4.14
C ASP A 249 36.68 -31.32 -2.70
#